data_AF-A0A929DAI3-F1
#
_entry.id   AF-A0A929DAI3-F1
#
_cell.length_a   1.000
_cell.length_b   1.000
_cell.length_c   1.000
_cell.angle_alpha   90.00
_cell.angle_beta   90.00
_cell.angle_gamma   90.00
#
_symmetry.space_group_name_H-M   'P 1'
#
loop_
_entity.id
_entity.type
_entity.pdbx_description
1 polymer ?
#
loop_
_entity_poly.entity_id
_entity_poly.type
_entity_poly.pdbx_seq_one_letter_code
_entity_poly.pdbx_strand_id
1 'polypeptide(L)'
;GYGLFTPLEPQRVDLPDVEGTDRWVTLSSCWPLPGQEGLLRPGAAYRLENRRGWMDSPEGRNLRRKSVHMLEPGSVLWALSGHTTYGGLADVTPEIFEAHVVWRYGLALPVGYGRAHGGGDDG
;
A
#
# COMPACT_ATOMS: atom_id res chain seq x y z
N GLY A 1 8.72 -17.69 22.71
CA GLY A 1 8.18 -16.45 22.11
C GLY A 1 8.14 -16.64 20.60
N TYR A 2 7.01 -16.33 19.96
CA TYR A 2 6.83 -16.51 18.52
C TYR A 2 7.13 -15.16 17.84
N GLY A 3 8.25 -15.06 17.10
CA GLY A 3 8.60 -13.84 16.35
C GLY A 3 9.95 -13.18 16.70
N LEU A 4 10.79 -13.81 17.52
CA LEU A 4 12.19 -13.39 17.65
C LEU A 4 12.95 -13.79 16.38
N PHE A 5 13.76 -12.87 15.85
CA PHE A 5 14.64 -13.11 14.71
C PHE A 5 15.94 -12.33 14.89
N THR A 6 17.00 -12.75 14.18
CA THR A 6 18.24 -11.99 14.04
C THR A 6 18.17 -11.24 12.71
N PRO A 7 18.27 -9.90 12.69
CA PRO A 7 18.27 -9.16 11.44
C PRO A 7 19.51 -9.51 10.62
N LEU A 8 19.30 -9.76 9.33
CA LEU A 8 20.39 -9.86 8.35
C LEU A 8 20.69 -8.47 7.81
N GLU A 9 21.89 -8.30 7.24
CA GLU A 9 22.23 -7.07 6.54
C GLU A 9 21.28 -6.86 5.35
N PRO A 10 20.82 -5.62 5.11
CA PRO A 10 20.00 -5.31 3.95
C PRO A 10 20.72 -5.67 2.65
N GLN A 11 20.06 -6.45 1.80
CA GLN A 11 20.54 -6.75 0.46
C GLN A 11 19.87 -5.81 -0.54
N ARG A 12 20.65 -5.38 -1.53
CA ARG A 12 20.10 -4.64 -2.67
C ARG A 12 19.21 -5.58 -3.48
N VAL A 13 18.02 -5.11 -3.81
CA VAL A 13 17.10 -5.77 -4.72
C VAL A 13 16.74 -4.78 -5.80
N ASP A 14 16.96 -5.15 -7.05
CA ASP A 14 16.50 -4.35 -8.19
C ASP A 14 15.06 -4.75 -8.52
N LEU A 15 14.17 -3.77 -8.58
CA LEU A 15 12.75 -3.95 -8.87
C LEU A 15 12.39 -3.24 -10.18
N PRO A 16 11.48 -3.80 -11.00
CA PRO A 16 10.98 -3.13 -12.20
C PRO A 16 10.39 -1.75 -11.90
N ASP A 17 10.86 -0.74 -12.62
CA ASP A 17 10.33 0.62 -12.54
C ASP A 17 8.88 0.68 -13.03
N VAL A 18 8.10 1.56 -12.42
CA VAL A 18 6.72 1.83 -12.84
C VAL A 18 6.69 2.71 -14.10
N GLU A 19 7.73 3.52 -14.30
CA GLU A 19 7.82 4.41 -15.46
C GLU A 19 7.80 3.62 -16.78
N GLY A 20 7.02 4.10 -17.76
CA GLY A 20 6.83 3.40 -19.04
C GLY A 20 5.88 2.22 -19.00
N THR A 21 5.22 1.94 -17.86
CA THR A 21 4.17 0.93 -17.72
C THR A 21 2.83 1.57 -17.37
N ASP A 22 1.74 1.03 -17.91
CA ASP A 22 0.40 1.52 -17.56
C ASP A 22 -0.08 0.97 -16.22
N ARG A 23 0.50 -0.15 -15.77
CA ARG A 23 0.06 -0.87 -14.58
C ARG A 23 1.24 -1.25 -13.72
N TRP A 24 0.95 -1.43 -12.45
CA TRP A 24 1.92 -1.82 -11.45
C TRP A 24 1.28 -2.77 -10.43
N VAL A 25 2.12 -3.57 -9.76
CA VAL A 25 1.72 -4.40 -8.63
C VAL A 25 2.19 -3.75 -7.33
N THR A 26 1.33 -3.72 -6.32
CA THR A 26 1.75 -3.29 -4.97
C THR A 26 2.40 -4.45 -4.21
N LEU A 27 3.58 -4.25 -3.64
CA LEU A 27 4.24 -5.22 -2.75
C LEU A 27 3.94 -4.99 -1.26
N SER A 28 3.26 -3.88 -0.94
CA SER A 28 2.75 -3.57 0.39
C SER A 28 1.23 -3.35 0.35
N SER A 29 0.58 -3.31 1.52
CA SER A 29 -0.81 -2.85 1.60
C SER A 29 -0.89 -1.39 1.16
N CYS A 30 -1.86 -1.05 0.32
CA CYS A 30 -2.09 0.32 -0.15
C CYS A 30 -3.44 0.84 0.37
N TRP A 31 -3.43 2.03 0.96
CA TRP A 31 -4.62 2.78 1.34
C TRP A 31 -4.73 4.00 0.43
N PRO A 32 -5.49 3.92 -0.68
CA PRO A 32 -5.59 5.00 -1.65
C PRO A 32 -6.03 6.31 -1.00
N LEU A 33 -5.36 7.40 -1.35
CA LEU A 33 -5.78 8.73 -0.93
C LEU A 33 -6.96 9.22 -1.79
N PRO A 34 -7.76 10.19 -1.30
CA PRO A 34 -8.72 10.90 -2.14
C PRO A 34 -8.04 11.45 -3.40
N GLY A 35 -8.66 11.28 -4.57
CA GLY A 35 -8.08 11.64 -5.87
C GLY A 35 -7.28 10.52 -6.55
N GLN A 36 -7.10 9.37 -5.89
CA GLN A 36 -6.43 8.19 -6.45
C GLN A 36 -7.41 7.09 -6.89
N GLU A 37 -8.68 7.42 -7.12
CA GLU A 37 -9.72 6.45 -7.51
C GLU A 37 -9.40 5.79 -8.86
N GLY A 38 -8.66 6.50 -9.72
CA GLY A 38 -8.20 5.99 -11.02
C GLY A 38 -7.35 4.72 -10.94
N LEU A 39 -6.80 4.39 -9.77
CA LEU A 39 -6.09 3.12 -9.53
C LEU A 39 -6.96 1.90 -9.84
N LEU A 40 -8.28 2.02 -9.59
CA LEU A 40 -9.25 0.94 -9.69
C LEU A 40 -10.08 0.98 -10.98
N ARG A 41 -9.62 1.71 -12.01
CA ARG A 41 -10.29 1.74 -13.32
C ARG A 41 -10.37 0.33 -13.93
N PRO A 42 -11.29 0.08 -14.89
CA PRO A 42 -11.48 -1.24 -15.48
C PRO A 42 -10.17 -1.90 -15.93
N GLY A 43 -10.00 -3.18 -15.61
CA GLY A 43 -8.76 -3.93 -15.83
C GLY A 43 -7.79 -3.97 -14.65
N ALA A 44 -8.06 -3.24 -13.55
CA ALA A 44 -7.42 -3.50 -12.27
C ALA A 44 -7.85 -4.86 -11.70
N ALA A 45 -6.97 -5.53 -10.96
CA ALA A 45 -7.24 -6.79 -10.27
C ALA A 45 -6.73 -6.68 -8.84
N TYR A 46 -7.63 -6.70 -7.86
CA TYR A 46 -7.27 -6.42 -6.47
C TYR A 46 -8.16 -7.19 -5.49
N ARG A 47 -7.66 -7.30 -4.26
CA ARG A 47 -8.46 -7.74 -3.11
C ARG A 47 -8.45 -6.65 -2.04
N LEU A 48 -9.61 -6.43 -1.43
CA LEU A 48 -9.73 -5.56 -0.27
C LEU A 48 -9.50 -6.36 1.02
N GLU A 49 -8.56 -5.91 1.83
CA GLU A 49 -8.34 -6.39 3.19
C GLU A 49 -8.97 -5.43 4.18
N ASN A 50 -9.79 -5.95 5.09
CA ASN A 50 -10.23 -5.17 6.25
C ASN A 50 -9.18 -5.29 7.37
N ARG A 51 -8.42 -4.22 7.57
CA ARG A 51 -7.43 -4.10 8.64
C ARG A 51 -8.11 -3.61 9.92
N ARG A 52 -8.21 -4.51 10.90
CA ARG A 52 -8.70 -4.24 12.25
C ARG A 52 -7.72 -4.77 13.30
N GLY A 53 -7.93 -4.45 14.57
CA GLY A 53 -7.12 -4.99 15.65
C GLY A 53 -7.23 -4.17 16.93
N TRP A 54 -6.24 -4.34 17.79
CA TRP A 54 -6.14 -3.63 19.06
C TRP A 54 -4.96 -2.64 18.99
N MET A 55 -5.03 -1.62 19.83
CA MET A 55 -3.89 -0.75 20.12
C MET A 55 -2.99 -1.44 21.14
N ASP A 56 -1.69 -1.27 20.95
CA ASP A 56 -0.66 -1.70 21.89
C ASP A 56 0.17 -0.47 22.27
N SER A 57 -0.48 0.46 22.98
CA SER A 57 0.13 1.66 23.55
C SER A 57 -0.12 1.69 25.06
N PRO A 58 0.81 2.21 25.88
CA PRO A 58 0.62 2.29 27.34
C PRO A 58 -0.68 2.99 27.75
N GLU A 59 -1.06 4.06 27.05
CA GLU A 59 -2.20 4.94 27.35
C GLU A 59 -3.55 4.37 26.83
N GLY A 60 -3.50 3.37 25.96
CA GLY A 60 -4.67 2.86 25.24
C GLY A 60 -4.71 1.34 25.14
N ARG A 61 -4.06 0.63 26.08
CA ARG A 61 -4.02 -0.84 26.10
C ARG A 61 -5.44 -1.39 26.02
N ASN A 62 -5.67 -2.27 25.05
CA ASN A 62 -6.95 -2.92 24.77
C ASN A 62 -8.04 -2.05 24.12
N LEU A 63 -7.73 -0.85 23.60
CA LEU A 63 -8.68 -0.13 22.75
C LEU A 63 -8.70 -0.70 21.32
N ARG A 64 -9.88 -0.72 20.70
CA ARG A 64 -10.02 -1.11 19.29
C ARG A 64 -9.67 0.06 18.38
N ARG A 65 -8.63 -0.09 17.56
CA ARG A 65 -8.36 0.84 16.45
C ARG A 65 -9.52 0.84 15.45
N LYS A 66 -9.76 1.98 14.80
CA LYS A 66 -10.72 2.06 13.69
C LYS A 66 -10.33 1.06 12.60
N SER A 67 -11.34 0.49 11.94
CA SER A 67 -11.12 -0.44 10.84
C SER A 67 -10.91 0.34 9.54
N VAL A 68 -10.01 -0.15 8.69
CA VAL A 68 -9.71 0.47 7.39
C VAL A 68 -9.62 -0.60 6.31
N HIS A 69 -10.24 -0.34 5.16
CA HIS A 69 -10.11 -1.18 3.99
C HIS A 69 -8.90 -0.76 3.17
N MET A 70 -8.05 -1.73 2.81
CA MET A 70 -6.82 -1.51 2.06
C MET A 70 -6.75 -2.48 0.89
N LEU A 71 -6.06 -2.07 -0.17
CA LEU A 71 -5.66 -2.96 -1.26
C LEU A 71 -4.52 -3.84 -0.77
N GLU A 72 -4.61 -5.14 -1.04
CA GLU A 72 -3.61 -6.09 -0.59
C GLU A 72 -2.35 -6.12 -1.45
N PRO A 73 -1.20 -6.53 -0.86
CA PRO A 73 -0.04 -6.95 -1.63
C PRO A 73 -0.44 -7.93 -2.75
N GLY A 74 0.11 -7.73 -3.95
CA GLY A 74 -0.23 -8.49 -5.15
C GLY A 74 -1.36 -7.90 -5.99
N SER A 75 -2.01 -6.82 -5.54
CA SER A 75 -3.00 -6.12 -6.36
C SER A 75 -2.35 -5.44 -7.57
N VAL A 76 -2.93 -5.63 -8.76
CA VAL A 76 -2.56 -4.99 -10.03
C VAL A 76 -3.41 -3.74 -10.22
N LEU A 77 -2.77 -2.58 -10.26
CA LEU A 77 -3.39 -1.26 -10.27
C LEU A 77 -2.87 -0.43 -11.44
N TRP A 78 -3.62 0.60 -11.83
CA TRP A 78 -3.19 1.49 -12.91
C TRP A 78 -2.25 2.59 -12.41
N ALA A 79 -1.27 2.96 -13.23
CA ALA A 79 -0.46 4.15 -12.99
C ALA A 79 -1.31 5.41 -13.18
N LEU A 80 -1.08 6.41 -12.33
CA LEU A 80 -1.73 7.72 -12.44
C LEU A 80 -0.72 8.73 -12.96
N SER A 81 -1.05 9.42 -14.05
CA SER A 81 -0.18 10.45 -14.61
C SER A 81 0.20 11.49 -13.56
N GLY A 82 1.49 11.82 -13.49
CA GLY A 82 2.03 12.79 -12.53
C GLY A 82 2.15 12.30 -11.08
N HIS A 83 1.86 11.02 -10.80
CA HIS A 83 1.98 10.46 -9.45
C HIS A 83 3.17 9.51 -9.35
N THR A 84 4.03 9.75 -8.36
CA THR A 84 5.15 8.85 -8.01
C THR A 84 4.92 8.11 -6.69
N THR A 85 3.90 8.51 -5.93
CA THR A 85 3.55 7.94 -4.63
C THR A 85 2.07 7.58 -4.60
N TYR A 86 1.77 6.39 -4.08
CA TYR A 86 0.42 5.86 -3.99
C TYR A 86 0.07 5.49 -2.55
N GLY A 87 -1.14 5.88 -2.16
CA GLY A 87 -1.66 5.69 -0.81
C GLY A 87 -1.05 6.59 0.25
N GLY A 88 -1.31 6.28 1.51
CA GLY A 88 -0.89 7.10 2.65
C GLY A 88 -0.99 6.42 4.00
N LEU A 89 -0.84 7.21 5.07
CA LEU A 89 -1.01 6.75 6.44
C LEU A 89 -2.47 6.96 6.86
N ALA A 90 -3.19 5.87 7.11
CA ALA A 90 -4.55 5.95 7.59
C ALA A 90 -4.57 6.27 9.08
N ASP A 91 -5.29 7.33 9.47
CA ASP A 91 -5.62 7.60 10.86
C ASP A 91 -6.65 6.57 11.33
N VAL A 92 -6.21 5.70 12.25
CA VAL A 92 -7.05 4.67 12.87
C VAL A 92 -7.27 4.91 14.37
N THR A 93 -7.09 6.16 14.81
CA THR A 93 -7.28 6.59 16.19
C THR A 93 -8.72 6.38 16.64
N PRO A 94 -8.97 5.60 17.71
CA PRO A 94 -10.30 5.48 18.30
C PRO A 94 -10.81 6.84 18.78
N GLU A 95 -12.10 7.11 18.66
CA GLU A 95 -12.68 8.42 19.02
C GLU A 95 -12.47 8.78 20.49
N ILE A 96 -12.45 7.78 21.37
CA ILE A 96 -12.25 7.94 22.82
C ILE A 96 -10.77 8.10 23.21
N PHE A 97 -9.85 8.10 22.25
CA PHE A 97 -8.41 8.13 22.51
C PHE A 97 -7.79 9.43 22.00
N GLU A 98 -7.22 10.20 22.92
CA GLU A 98 -6.75 11.56 22.65
C GLU A 98 -5.23 11.74 22.84
N ALA A 99 -4.50 10.72 23.30
CA ALA A 99 -3.10 10.89 23.67
C ALA A 99 -2.16 11.04 22.46
N HIS A 100 -2.42 10.32 21.37
CA HIS A 100 -1.66 10.43 20.12
C HIS A 100 -2.44 9.82 18.96
N VAL A 101 -2.04 10.18 17.74
CA VAL A 101 -2.60 9.59 16.52
C VAL A 101 -2.06 8.18 16.32
N VAL A 102 -2.95 7.25 16.01
CA VAL A 102 -2.60 5.88 15.69
C VAL A 102 -2.65 5.67 14.20
N TRP A 103 -1.49 5.43 13.59
CA TRP A 103 -1.35 5.27 12.15
C TRP A 103 -1.42 3.81 11.72
N ARG A 104 -2.03 3.57 10.56
CA ARG A 104 -1.85 2.35 9.78
C ARG A 104 -1.13 2.69 8.48
N TYR A 105 0.03 2.06 8.28
CA TYR A 105 0.79 2.20 7.04
C TYR A 105 0.01 1.65 5.84
N GLY A 106 -0.21 2.49 4.84
CA GLY A 106 -0.86 2.16 3.57
C GLY A 106 -0.19 2.82 2.38
N LEU A 107 1.11 3.15 2.48
CA LEU A 107 1.91 3.58 1.33
C LEU A 107 2.25 2.35 0.49
N ALA A 108 1.94 2.41 -0.80
CA ALA A 108 2.27 1.33 -1.72
C ALA A 108 3.78 1.27 -1.98
N LEU A 109 4.28 0.05 -2.17
CA LEU A 109 5.58 -0.21 -2.81
C LEU A 109 5.28 -0.69 -4.23
N PRO A 110 5.22 0.21 -5.23
CA PRO A 110 4.79 -0.14 -6.57
C PRO A 110 5.95 -0.76 -7.37
N VAL A 111 5.62 -1.77 -8.16
CA VAL A 111 6.54 -2.42 -9.11
C VAL A 111 5.87 -2.50 -10.47
N GLY A 112 6.57 -2.09 -11.53
CA GLY A 112 6.05 -2.09 -12.90
C GLY A 112 5.50 -3.46 -13.32
N TYR A 113 4.36 -3.47 -14.00
CA TYR A 113 3.66 -4.69 -14.41
C TYR A 113 3.12 -4.61 -15.84
N GLY A 114 3.51 -5.59 -16.66
CA GLY A 114 3.13 -5.68 -18.07
C GLY A 114 4.31 -5.43 -19.00
N ARG A 115 4.03 -5.33 -20.30
CA ARG A 115 5.05 -4.92 -21.28
C ARG A 115 5.31 -3.43 -21.09
N ALA A 116 6.57 -3.03 -21.03
CA ALA A 116 6.95 -1.64 -21.24
C ALA A 116 6.33 -1.16 -22.57
N HIS A 117 5.93 0.10 -22.64
CA HIS A 117 5.58 0.74 -23.91
C HIS A 117 6.80 0.66 -24.84
N GLY A 118 6.90 -0.42 -25.61
CA GLY A 118 7.76 -0.46 -26.78
C GLY A 118 7.14 0.47 -27.80
N GLY A 119 7.86 1.53 -28.18
CA GLY A 119 7.59 2.20 -29.44
C GLY A 119 7.49 1.12 -30.52
N GLY A 120 6.41 1.15 -31.30
CA GLY A 120 6.24 0.25 -32.42
C GLY A 120 7.48 0.28 -33.29
N ASP A 121 8.08 -0.89 -33.48
CA ASP A 121 8.97 -1.14 -34.60
C ASP A 121 8.04 -1.38 -35.79
N ASP A 122 7.97 -0.41 -36.69
CA ASP A 122 7.32 -0.54 -37.99
C ASP A 122 8.16 -1.50 -38.85
N GLY A 123 7.60 -2.68 -39.14
CA GLY A 123 8.14 -3.66 -40.07
C GLY A 123 7.06 -4.58 -40.62
#